data_AF-A0A8B5W138-F1
#
_entry.id   AF-A0A8B5W138-F1
#
_cell.length_a   1.000
_cell.length_b   1.000
_cell.length_c   1.000
_cell.angle_alpha   90.00
_cell.angle_beta   90.00
_cell.angle_gamma   90.00
#
_symmetry.space_group_name_H-M   'P 1'
#
loop_
_entity.id
_entity.type
_entity.pdbx_description
1 polymer ?
#
loop_
_entity_poly.entity_id
_entity_poly.type
_entity_poly.pdbx_seq_one_letter_code
_entity_poly.pdbx_strand_id
1 'polypeptide(L)'
;MQKLKSDTTFALKKVIRPSNLFWLIILIVLTMFRLMLSIKSPYFINLFAGYDDQLFIHYSEELLKGNWLGEYSTKTLSKGVSYSFFMVWANKLHLSYGFLLGLFNIFASSIAAIALRPLLKNRWILTFVYTFFLYSPVTFTSEYSTRIYRNTLVVPAVLLVVGCLVGLYFRRNGKLKPFILWSLGLSIIFSFYWYIREDSLWLLPLVSVGLLIIAGSVIFENDSSFKIKNIRIAIKKFYFTKRQLAKLIFCVLPFVLLFSTTMLLEKINEEHYGIAVVNDRTGGAFANVSKQLIRMDDGTNLNQTNSKVWVSKKALEKAEAASPTLKSIEKNIDWIYQGSPWSGGEDIAGDIIFWALRDAADQAGYYKDGKKTERFWEKVDTELAKAYKNGQIKEKKEIYLTATGDGKLMKDLPSVGDFMQSGLKYNLFYKNYGQGSDTTLGPKEDVAKAEKLLNQSFAENWQDVNKPRSEPVKITNSAKLSNRIIQIYRDLNPIWLVLCGFGVLIILVGSLFSKAQLKIFRGLLLLLLGLTLSYLIFIIGVSWFCSWAPERKDMFMMIYTGAGVPVIQWIEILAFVGILQLPIIAKRINKK
;
A
#
# COMPACT_ATOMS: atom_id res chain seq x y z
N MET A 1 34.94 -10.89 31.49
CA MET A 1 34.47 -12.22 31.01
C MET A 1 33.53 -12.95 31.98
N GLN A 2 33.77 -12.99 33.30
CA GLN A 2 32.88 -13.68 34.26
C GLN A 2 31.45 -13.12 34.34
N LYS A 3 31.26 -11.80 34.29
CA LYS A 3 29.93 -11.16 34.31
C LYS A 3 29.09 -11.50 33.07
N LEU A 4 29.73 -11.56 31.90
CA LEU A 4 29.09 -11.97 30.64
C LEU A 4 28.67 -13.45 30.69
N LYS A 5 29.54 -14.35 31.20
CA LYS A 5 29.19 -15.77 31.39
C LYS A 5 28.00 -15.89 32.36
N SER A 6 28.05 -15.21 33.51
CA SER A 6 26.98 -15.19 34.52
C SER A 6 25.62 -14.74 33.98
N ASP A 7 25.58 -13.64 33.22
CA ASP A 7 24.35 -13.12 32.62
C ASP A 7 23.80 -14.06 31.54
N THR A 8 24.68 -14.70 30.77
CA THR A 8 24.30 -15.68 29.73
C THR A 8 23.75 -16.96 30.35
N THR A 9 24.39 -17.48 31.40
CA THR A 9 23.93 -18.67 32.14
C THR A 9 22.60 -18.41 32.86
N PHE A 10 22.39 -17.19 33.38
CA PHE A 10 21.12 -16.78 33.99
C PHE A 10 19.99 -16.64 32.95
N ALA A 11 20.28 -16.05 31.79
CA ALA A 11 19.33 -15.97 30.68
C ALA A 11 18.94 -17.37 30.17
N LEU A 12 19.90 -18.28 30.00
CA LEU A 12 19.65 -19.68 29.63
C LEU A 12 18.79 -20.39 30.68
N LYS A 13 19.13 -20.30 31.98
CA LYS A 13 18.32 -20.91 33.05
C LYS A 13 16.88 -20.38 33.08
N LYS A 14 16.66 -19.11 32.73
CA LYS A 14 15.32 -18.53 32.61
C LYS A 14 14.56 -19.09 31.40
N VAL A 15 15.23 -19.33 30.26
CA VAL A 15 14.63 -19.94 29.06
C VAL A 15 14.30 -21.42 29.28
N ILE A 16 15.14 -22.16 30.01
CA ILE A 16 15.01 -23.61 30.26
C ILE A 16 13.82 -23.97 31.18
N ARG A 17 13.11 -23.00 31.76
CA ARG A 17 11.86 -23.29 32.49
C ARG A 17 10.85 -23.96 31.54
N PRO A 18 10.24 -25.11 31.90
CA PRO A 18 9.36 -25.88 31.01
C PRO A 18 8.25 -25.05 30.35
N SER A 19 7.66 -24.11 31.08
CA SER A 19 6.61 -23.22 30.55
C SER A 19 7.11 -22.16 29.56
N ASN A 20 8.40 -21.80 29.61
CA ASN A 20 9.02 -20.89 28.64
C ASN A 20 9.42 -21.66 27.37
N LEU A 21 9.94 -22.88 27.53
CA LEU A 21 10.24 -23.77 26.41
C LEU A 21 8.96 -24.13 25.63
N PHE A 22 7.89 -24.52 26.32
CA PHE A 22 6.59 -24.82 25.70
C PHE A 22 6.03 -23.64 24.91
N TRP A 23 6.07 -22.43 25.48
CA TRP A 23 5.64 -21.22 24.79
C TRP A 23 6.50 -20.91 23.55
N LEU A 24 7.83 -21.09 23.62
CA LEU A 24 8.72 -20.92 22.48
C LEU A 24 8.43 -21.94 21.37
N ILE A 25 8.17 -23.20 21.73
CA ILE A 25 7.80 -24.25 20.79
C ILE A 25 6.53 -23.85 20.03
N ILE A 26 5.49 -23.37 20.73
CA ILE A 26 4.26 -22.89 20.08
C ILE A 26 4.57 -21.76 19.07
N LEU A 27 5.37 -20.78 19.45
CA LEU A 27 5.75 -19.69 18.54
C LEU A 27 6.52 -20.17 17.32
N ILE A 28 7.45 -21.11 17.49
CA ILE A 28 8.22 -21.71 16.40
C ILE A 28 7.28 -22.49 15.49
N VAL A 29 6.39 -23.33 16.03
CA VAL A 29 5.43 -24.12 15.25
C VAL A 29 4.52 -23.20 14.42
N LEU A 30 3.95 -22.15 15.00
CA LEU A 30 3.14 -21.18 14.28
C LEU A 30 3.95 -20.50 13.15
N THR A 31 5.17 -20.06 13.45
CA THR A 31 6.01 -19.37 12.48
C THR A 31 6.42 -20.27 11.32
N MET A 32 6.88 -21.49 11.63
CA MET A 32 7.29 -22.47 10.64
C MET A 32 6.10 -22.96 9.81
N PHE A 33 4.94 -23.14 10.44
CA PHE A 33 3.71 -23.50 9.73
C PHE A 33 3.28 -22.41 8.74
N ARG A 34 3.32 -21.12 9.15
CA ARG A 34 3.05 -20.01 8.21
C ARG A 34 4.05 -19.96 7.06
N LEU A 35 5.34 -20.18 7.35
CA LEU A 35 6.39 -20.18 6.33
C LEU A 35 6.20 -21.34 5.35
N MET A 36 5.89 -22.53 5.85
CA MET A 36 5.58 -23.71 5.03
C MET A 36 4.39 -23.44 4.09
N LEU A 37 3.30 -22.85 4.60
CA LEU A 37 2.17 -22.44 3.76
C LEU A 37 2.63 -21.49 2.65
N SER A 38 3.45 -20.50 2.99
CA SER A 38 3.97 -19.52 2.01
C SER A 38 4.83 -20.16 0.91
N ILE A 39 5.69 -21.12 1.25
CA ILE A 39 6.54 -21.83 0.28
C ILE A 39 5.70 -22.70 -0.66
N LYS A 40 4.65 -23.33 -0.12
CA LYS A 40 3.80 -24.28 -0.83
C LYS A 40 2.54 -23.65 -1.44
N SER A 41 2.38 -22.33 -1.36
CA SER A 41 1.24 -21.65 -1.97
C SER A 41 1.27 -21.83 -3.50
N PRO A 42 0.11 -22.01 -4.14
CA PRO A 42 -0.01 -22.04 -5.60
C PRO A 42 0.09 -20.61 -6.15
N TYR A 43 1.32 -20.12 -6.31
CA TYR A 43 1.57 -18.84 -6.97
C TYR A 43 1.15 -18.88 -8.43
N PHE A 44 0.73 -17.76 -8.99
CA PHE A 44 0.39 -17.66 -10.41
C PHE A 44 0.81 -16.33 -11.00
N ILE A 45 0.97 -16.30 -12.32
CA ILE A 45 1.40 -15.11 -13.06
C ILE A 45 0.70 -15.05 -14.42
N ASN A 46 0.31 -13.85 -14.87
CA ASN A 46 -0.21 -13.63 -16.22
C ASN A 46 0.80 -12.87 -17.09
N LEU A 47 1.62 -13.59 -17.85
CA LEU A 47 2.65 -13.00 -18.71
C LEU A 47 2.09 -12.30 -19.97
N PHE A 48 0.79 -12.41 -20.26
CA PHE A 48 0.15 -11.57 -21.29
C PHE A 48 -0.23 -10.17 -20.76
N ALA A 49 -0.23 -9.97 -19.44
CA ALA A 49 -0.49 -8.68 -18.84
C ALA A 49 0.77 -7.80 -18.92
N GLY A 50 1.04 -7.27 -20.12
CA GLY A 50 2.26 -6.54 -20.47
C GLY A 50 2.53 -5.25 -19.69
N TYR A 51 1.49 -4.68 -19.07
CA TYR A 51 1.59 -3.49 -18.22
C TYR A 51 1.54 -3.83 -16.72
N ASP A 52 1.32 -5.10 -16.36
CA ASP A 52 1.14 -5.57 -14.98
C ASP A 52 2.20 -6.61 -14.62
N ASP A 53 1.82 -7.88 -14.56
CA ASP A 53 2.65 -8.98 -14.07
C ASP A 53 3.96 -9.10 -14.88
N GLN A 54 3.85 -9.10 -16.22
CA GLN A 54 5.01 -9.24 -17.13
C GLN A 54 5.98 -8.07 -17.01
N LEU A 55 5.47 -6.86 -16.76
CA LEU A 55 6.30 -5.66 -16.61
C LEU A 55 7.26 -5.80 -15.43
N PHE A 56 6.78 -6.33 -14.30
CA PHE A 56 7.62 -6.49 -13.12
C PHE A 56 8.68 -7.59 -13.28
N ILE A 57 8.36 -8.66 -14.02
CA ILE A 57 9.37 -9.67 -14.40
C ILE A 57 10.44 -9.02 -15.28
N HIS A 58 10.04 -8.28 -16.31
CA HIS A 58 10.97 -7.59 -17.20
C HIS A 58 11.90 -6.63 -16.43
N TYR A 59 11.35 -5.76 -15.58
CA TYR A 59 12.17 -4.87 -14.75
C TYR A 59 13.15 -5.63 -13.86
N SER A 60 12.73 -6.74 -13.25
CA SER A 60 13.63 -7.54 -12.42
C SER A 60 14.72 -8.25 -13.23
N GLU A 61 14.42 -8.71 -14.44
CA GLU A 61 15.43 -9.28 -15.35
C GLU A 61 16.47 -8.24 -15.74
N GLU A 62 16.05 -7.03 -16.10
CA GLU A 62 16.95 -5.94 -16.48
C GLU A 62 17.85 -5.51 -15.31
N LEU A 63 17.28 -5.34 -14.12
CA LEU A 63 18.03 -5.05 -12.90
C LEU A 63 19.06 -6.15 -12.55
N LEU A 64 18.76 -7.42 -12.85
CA LEU A 64 19.71 -8.53 -12.64
C LEU A 64 20.85 -8.53 -13.66
N LYS A 65 20.61 -8.04 -14.89
CA LYS A 65 21.64 -7.87 -15.92
C LYS A 65 22.54 -6.65 -15.67
N GLY A 66 22.19 -5.80 -14.71
CA GLY A 66 22.90 -4.54 -14.42
C GLY A 66 22.37 -3.35 -15.20
N ASN A 67 21.29 -3.52 -15.97
CA ASN A 67 20.53 -2.43 -16.56
C ASN A 67 19.62 -1.80 -15.48
N TRP A 68 19.03 -0.64 -15.77
CA TRP A 68 18.02 -0.05 -14.89
C TRP A 68 16.66 -0.73 -15.07
N LEU A 69 15.69 -0.10 -15.74
CA LEU A 69 14.36 -0.69 -16.01
C LEU A 69 14.21 -1.22 -17.45
N GLY A 70 15.34 -1.40 -18.15
CA GLY A 70 15.39 -1.72 -19.58
C GLY A 70 15.47 -0.48 -20.46
N GLU A 71 15.33 -0.68 -21.77
CA GLU A 71 15.27 0.40 -22.76
C GLU A 71 14.04 1.29 -22.53
N TYR A 72 14.16 2.56 -22.95
CA TYR A 72 13.03 3.48 -22.86
C TYR A 72 11.91 3.06 -23.82
N SER A 73 10.68 2.97 -23.30
CA SER A 73 9.49 2.50 -24.02
C SER A 73 8.21 3.06 -23.39
N THR A 74 7.05 2.75 -23.98
CA THR A 74 5.71 3.07 -23.42
C THR A 74 5.45 2.47 -22.05
N LYS A 75 6.29 1.57 -21.56
CA LYS A 75 6.13 0.95 -20.22
C LYS A 75 7.06 1.54 -19.19
N THR A 76 8.15 2.18 -19.62
CA THR A 76 9.20 2.72 -18.75
C THR A 76 8.62 3.83 -17.86
N LEU A 77 9.02 3.87 -16.58
CA LEU A 77 8.54 4.82 -15.56
C LEU A 77 7.02 4.81 -15.31
N SER A 78 6.29 3.79 -15.74
CA SER A 78 4.84 3.75 -15.55
C SER A 78 4.42 3.22 -14.17
N LYS A 79 5.32 2.51 -13.47
CA LYS A 79 5.07 1.88 -12.17
C LYS A 79 6.24 1.98 -11.20
N GLY A 80 5.93 1.95 -9.90
CA GLY A 80 6.93 1.98 -8.82
C GLY A 80 7.87 0.76 -8.80
N VAL A 81 9.14 1.00 -8.42
CA VAL A 81 10.24 0.02 -8.54
C VAL A 81 10.38 -0.95 -7.37
N SER A 82 9.74 -0.68 -6.22
CA SER A 82 9.97 -1.46 -4.98
C SER A 82 9.66 -2.94 -5.13
N TYR A 83 8.64 -3.30 -5.92
CA TYR A 83 8.27 -4.69 -6.15
C TYR A 83 9.35 -5.45 -6.94
N SER A 84 9.89 -4.83 -7.99
CA SER A 84 10.98 -5.43 -8.77
C SER A 84 12.25 -5.61 -7.94
N PHE A 85 12.60 -4.65 -7.09
CA PHE A 85 13.72 -4.83 -6.16
C PHE A 85 13.51 -6.00 -5.21
N PHE A 86 12.30 -6.22 -4.70
CA PHE A 86 12.00 -7.37 -3.84
C PHE A 86 12.28 -8.70 -4.55
N MET A 87 11.90 -8.83 -5.82
CA MET A 87 12.17 -10.04 -6.62
C MET A 87 13.66 -10.20 -6.94
N VAL A 88 14.36 -9.10 -7.25
CA VAL A 88 15.82 -9.10 -7.45
C VAL A 88 16.54 -9.57 -6.18
N TRP A 89 16.13 -9.11 -5.01
CA TRP A 89 16.69 -9.56 -3.73
C TRP A 89 16.40 -11.04 -3.46
N ALA A 90 15.20 -11.53 -3.77
CA ALA A 90 14.89 -12.96 -3.67
C ALA A 90 15.86 -13.79 -4.53
N ASN A 91 16.05 -13.37 -5.79
CA ASN A 91 16.96 -14.03 -6.72
C ASN A 91 18.42 -14.01 -6.26
N LYS A 92 18.95 -12.84 -5.88
CA LYS A 92 20.33 -12.66 -5.40
C LYS A 92 20.63 -13.43 -4.11
N LEU A 93 19.62 -13.61 -3.25
CA LEU A 93 19.74 -14.42 -2.03
C LEU A 93 19.46 -15.91 -2.26
N HIS A 94 19.17 -16.30 -3.50
CA HIS A 94 18.78 -17.67 -3.89
C HIS A 94 17.57 -18.21 -3.10
N LEU A 95 16.67 -17.32 -2.68
CA LEU A 95 15.44 -17.68 -1.97
C LEU A 95 14.29 -17.80 -2.98
N SER A 96 13.39 -18.77 -2.79
CA SER A 96 12.13 -18.76 -3.54
C SER A 96 11.32 -17.52 -3.20
N TYR A 97 10.59 -16.98 -4.18
CA TYR A 97 9.72 -15.83 -3.99
C TYR A 97 8.77 -16.03 -2.79
N GLY A 98 8.13 -17.21 -2.71
CA GLY A 98 7.20 -17.52 -1.63
C GLY A 98 7.85 -17.61 -0.26
N PHE A 99 9.13 -18.02 -0.18
CA PHE A 99 9.89 -18.03 1.08
C PHE A 99 10.16 -16.61 1.56
N LEU A 100 10.69 -15.73 0.69
CA LEU A 100 10.98 -14.34 1.07
C LEU A 100 9.71 -13.58 1.45
N LEU A 101 8.62 -13.76 0.71
CA LEU A 101 7.31 -13.17 1.04
C LEU A 101 6.80 -13.68 2.40
N GLY A 102 6.99 -14.96 2.69
CA GLY A 102 6.67 -15.55 3.99
C GLY A 102 7.44 -14.90 5.13
N LEU A 103 8.76 -14.74 4.97
CA LEU A 103 9.61 -14.05 5.95
C LEU A 103 9.20 -12.59 6.14
N PHE A 104 8.83 -11.89 5.07
CA PHE A 104 8.40 -10.49 5.16
C PHE A 104 7.10 -10.36 5.96
N ASN A 105 6.12 -11.25 5.73
CA ASN A 105 4.88 -11.30 6.52
C ASN A 105 5.12 -11.67 7.99
N ILE A 106 6.02 -12.63 8.27
CA ILE A 106 6.44 -13.01 9.63
C ILE A 106 7.08 -11.81 10.34
N PHE A 107 7.96 -11.10 9.66
CA PHE A 107 8.63 -9.92 10.18
C PHE A 107 7.61 -8.82 10.49
N ALA A 108 6.70 -8.51 9.57
CA ALA A 108 5.64 -7.53 9.76
C ALA A 108 4.77 -7.84 10.99
N SER A 109 4.32 -9.09 11.10
CA SER A 109 3.49 -9.57 12.22
C SER A 109 4.25 -9.52 13.55
N SER A 110 5.54 -9.84 13.53
CA SER A 110 6.41 -9.76 14.72
C SER A 110 6.56 -8.32 15.20
N ILE A 111 6.82 -7.38 14.28
CA ILE A 111 6.95 -5.96 14.59
C ILE A 111 5.65 -5.41 15.17
N ALA A 112 4.50 -5.78 14.59
CA ALA A 112 3.18 -5.39 15.10
C ALA A 112 2.97 -5.84 16.56
N ALA A 113 3.25 -7.11 16.89
CA ALA A 113 3.15 -7.60 18.26
C ALA A 113 4.16 -6.90 19.20
N ILE A 114 5.41 -6.70 18.76
CA ILE A 114 6.46 -6.06 19.56
C ILE A 114 6.13 -4.57 19.84
N ALA A 115 5.43 -3.90 18.93
CA ALA A 115 5.00 -2.51 19.08
C ALA A 115 4.14 -2.33 20.33
N LEU A 116 3.27 -3.31 20.62
CA LEU A 116 2.31 -3.30 21.73
C LEU A 116 2.85 -3.79 23.08
N ARG A 117 4.09 -4.29 23.15
CA ARG A 117 4.74 -4.70 24.41
C ARG A 117 4.69 -3.68 25.57
N PRO A 118 4.72 -2.36 25.34
CA PRO A 118 4.57 -1.38 26.44
C PRO A 118 3.21 -1.47 27.13
N LEU A 119 2.17 -1.93 26.44
CA LEU A 119 0.81 -2.11 26.96
C LEU A 119 0.54 -3.55 27.41
N LEU A 120 1.07 -4.53 26.66
CA LEU A 120 0.82 -5.94 26.85
C LEU A 120 2.06 -6.64 27.43
N LYS A 121 2.00 -6.98 28.72
CA LYS A 121 3.07 -7.74 29.39
C LYS A 121 2.86 -9.26 29.34
N ASN A 122 1.63 -9.71 29.11
CA ASN A 122 1.32 -11.14 29.03
C ASN A 122 1.78 -11.69 27.67
N ARG A 123 2.73 -12.62 27.71
CA ARG A 123 3.29 -13.27 26.52
C ARG A 123 2.26 -14.01 25.69
N TRP A 124 1.21 -14.57 26.28
CA TRP A 124 0.17 -15.31 25.56
C TRP A 124 -0.72 -14.37 24.77
N ILE A 125 -1.02 -13.18 25.32
CA ILE A 125 -1.75 -12.13 24.60
C ILE A 125 -0.89 -11.60 23.45
N LEU A 126 0.41 -11.40 23.66
CA LEU A 126 1.32 -11.04 22.57
C LEU A 126 1.43 -12.13 21.49
N THR A 127 1.43 -13.40 21.88
CA THR A 127 1.37 -14.53 20.94
C THR A 127 0.06 -14.51 20.17
N PHE A 128 -1.08 -14.24 20.81
CA PHE A 128 -2.36 -14.07 20.11
C PHE A 128 -2.30 -12.92 19.09
N VAL A 129 -1.82 -11.73 19.48
CA VAL A 129 -1.66 -10.60 18.57
C VAL A 129 -0.75 -10.94 17.39
N TYR A 130 0.37 -11.63 17.65
CA TYR A 130 1.26 -12.11 16.61
C TYR A 130 0.54 -13.06 15.64
N THR A 131 -0.13 -14.10 16.17
CA THR A 131 -0.89 -15.08 15.37
C THR A 131 -2.00 -14.42 14.57
N PHE A 132 -2.68 -13.41 15.13
CA PHE A 132 -3.75 -12.67 14.48
C PHE A 132 -3.27 -11.97 13.19
N PHE A 133 -2.13 -11.29 13.24
CA PHE A 133 -1.55 -10.69 12.04
C PHE A 133 -0.88 -11.74 11.13
N LEU A 134 -0.22 -12.74 11.70
CA LEU A 134 0.52 -13.78 10.97
C LEU A 134 -0.38 -14.57 10.01
N TYR A 135 -1.61 -14.83 10.44
CA TYR A 135 -2.61 -15.59 9.69
C TYR A 135 -3.74 -14.72 9.14
N SER A 136 -3.47 -13.42 8.95
CA SER A 136 -4.43 -12.49 8.36
C SER A 136 -4.93 -12.99 7.00
N PRO A 137 -6.26 -13.09 6.75
CA PRO A 137 -6.82 -13.65 5.53
C PRO A 137 -6.33 -13.01 4.23
N VAL A 138 -6.06 -11.70 4.25
CA VAL A 138 -5.55 -10.99 3.05
C VAL A 138 -4.17 -11.50 2.63
N THR A 139 -3.38 -12.04 3.55
CA THR A 139 -2.06 -12.64 3.26
C THR A 139 -2.15 -14.07 2.71
N PHE A 140 -3.36 -14.54 2.41
CA PHE A 140 -3.65 -15.83 1.81
C PHE A 140 -4.55 -15.74 0.57
N THR A 141 -5.12 -14.58 0.24
CA THR A 141 -6.00 -14.46 -0.94
C THR A 141 -5.19 -14.27 -2.22
N SER A 142 -5.68 -14.74 -3.35
CA SER A 142 -4.97 -14.73 -4.64
C SER A 142 -4.37 -13.37 -4.99
N GLU A 143 -5.19 -12.32 -5.02
CA GLU A 143 -4.79 -10.96 -5.43
C GLU A 143 -3.72 -10.29 -4.54
N TYR A 144 -3.61 -10.69 -3.27
CA TYR A 144 -2.72 -10.07 -2.29
C TYR A 144 -1.69 -11.04 -1.69
N SER A 145 -1.63 -12.28 -2.18
CA SER A 145 -0.65 -13.25 -1.70
C SER A 145 -0.01 -14.06 -2.81
N THR A 146 -0.78 -14.65 -3.73
CA THR A 146 -0.25 -15.69 -4.63
C THR A 146 -0.07 -15.21 -6.07
N ARG A 147 -0.75 -14.14 -6.48
CA ARG A 147 -0.45 -13.48 -7.76
C ARG A 147 0.94 -12.84 -7.70
N ILE A 148 1.76 -13.05 -8.72
CA ILE A 148 3.03 -12.33 -8.89
C ILE A 148 2.73 -10.91 -9.36
N TYR A 149 2.29 -10.09 -8.40
CA TYR A 149 1.94 -8.70 -8.59
C TYR A 149 2.21 -7.87 -7.34
N ARG A 150 2.46 -6.57 -7.52
CA ARG A 150 2.87 -5.61 -6.49
C ARG A 150 1.95 -5.54 -5.26
N ASN A 151 0.67 -5.85 -5.42
CA ASN A 151 -0.32 -5.83 -4.35
C ASN A 151 0.09 -6.69 -3.15
N THR A 152 0.82 -7.78 -3.40
CA THR A 152 1.34 -8.71 -2.38
C THR A 152 2.21 -8.03 -1.32
N LEU A 153 3.00 -7.00 -1.68
CA LEU A 153 3.88 -6.33 -0.74
C LEU A 153 3.21 -5.19 0.03
N VAL A 154 2.07 -4.71 -0.47
CA VAL A 154 1.38 -3.57 0.15
C VAL A 154 0.92 -3.93 1.56
N VAL A 155 0.36 -5.13 1.76
CA VAL A 155 -0.15 -5.58 3.06
C VAL A 155 0.93 -5.59 4.14
N PRO A 156 2.03 -6.34 4.02
CA PRO A 156 3.08 -6.34 5.04
C PRO A 156 3.75 -4.97 5.20
N ALA A 157 3.87 -4.17 4.13
CA ALA A 157 4.43 -2.82 4.22
C ALA A 157 3.54 -1.88 5.04
N VAL A 158 2.22 -1.85 4.80
CA VAL A 158 1.26 -1.06 5.60
C VAL A 158 1.27 -1.51 7.07
N LEU A 159 1.26 -2.82 7.31
CA LEU A 159 1.34 -3.40 8.67
C LEU A 159 2.60 -2.92 9.41
N LEU A 160 3.75 -2.88 8.73
CA LEU A 160 5.01 -2.38 9.28
C LEU A 160 5.04 -0.86 9.48
N VAL A 161 4.53 -0.06 8.53
CA VAL A 161 4.44 1.41 8.69
C VAL A 161 3.64 1.75 9.95
N VAL A 162 2.43 1.16 10.08
CA VAL A 162 1.58 1.37 11.25
C VAL A 162 2.24 0.81 12.51
N GLY A 163 2.80 -0.39 12.46
CA GLY A 163 3.48 -1.01 13.60
C GLY A 163 4.66 -0.19 14.12
N CYS A 164 5.47 0.38 13.22
CA CYS A 164 6.57 1.25 13.59
C CYS A 164 6.09 2.57 14.21
N LEU A 165 5.05 3.18 13.64
CA LEU A 165 4.46 4.41 14.18
C LEU A 165 3.84 4.19 15.57
N VAL A 166 3.10 3.10 15.75
CA VAL A 166 2.55 2.69 17.06
C VAL A 166 3.68 2.38 18.05
N GLY A 167 4.73 1.70 17.59
CA GLY A 167 5.92 1.36 18.37
C GLY A 167 6.66 2.60 18.88
N LEU A 168 6.82 3.61 18.02
CA LEU A 168 7.34 4.94 18.35
C LEU A 168 6.44 5.64 19.36
N TYR A 169 5.13 5.71 19.08
CA TYR A 169 4.17 6.43 19.92
C TYR A 169 4.23 5.97 21.37
N PHE A 170 4.19 4.66 21.64
CA PHE A 170 4.23 4.14 23.01
C PHE A 170 5.61 4.24 23.68
N ARG A 171 6.67 4.59 22.93
CA ARG A 171 8.03 4.76 23.45
C ARG A 171 8.56 6.19 23.36
N ARG A 172 7.73 7.16 22.95
CA ARG A 172 8.11 8.57 22.75
C ARG A 172 8.77 9.21 23.97
N ASN A 173 8.30 8.91 25.17
CA ASN A 173 8.85 9.42 26.43
C ASN A 173 9.93 8.48 27.04
N GLY A 174 10.25 7.38 26.36
CA GLY A 174 11.19 6.35 26.80
C GLY A 174 12.64 6.62 26.34
N LYS A 175 13.51 5.64 26.57
CA LYS A 175 14.95 5.67 26.23
C LYS A 175 15.19 6.00 24.74
N LEU A 176 16.32 6.64 24.45
CA LEU A 176 16.67 7.06 23.08
C LEU A 176 16.87 5.87 22.13
N LYS A 177 17.60 4.82 22.54
CA LYS A 177 17.91 3.68 21.65
C LYS A 177 16.66 3.01 21.04
N PRO A 178 15.63 2.61 21.82
CA PRO A 178 14.39 2.11 21.22
C PRO A 178 13.74 3.10 20.27
N PHE A 179 13.68 4.38 20.64
CA PHE A 179 13.10 5.44 19.79
C PHE A 179 13.78 5.47 18.41
N ILE A 180 15.12 5.49 18.39
CA ILE A 180 15.92 5.47 17.16
C ILE A 180 15.59 4.25 16.30
N LEU A 181 15.58 3.04 16.88
CA LEU A 181 15.33 1.81 16.12
C LEU A 181 13.96 1.80 15.46
N TRP A 182 12.92 2.24 16.17
CA TRP A 182 11.57 2.34 15.61
C TRP A 182 11.48 3.42 14.53
N SER A 183 12.23 4.53 14.68
CA SER A 183 12.27 5.61 13.70
C SER A 183 12.99 5.21 12.43
N LEU A 184 14.12 4.49 12.55
CA LEU A 184 14.84 3.92 11.42
C LEU A 184 13.96 2.89 10.69
N GLY A 185 13.29 2.00 11.44
CA GLY A 185 12.33 1.05 10.88
C GLY A 185 11.23 1.75 10.10
N LEU A 186 10.60 2.79 10.68
CA LEU A 186 9.59 3.59 10.00
C LEU A 186 10.14 4.27 8.75
N SER A 187 11.34 4.85 8.83
CA SER A 187 11.94 5.58 7.70
C SER A 187 12.15 4.66 6.51
N ILE A 188 12.79 3.50 6.73
CA ILE A 188 13.08 2.53 5.66
C ILE A 188 11.79 2.00 5.03
N ILE A 189 10.85 1.55 5.86
CA ILE A 189 9.63 0.93 5.32
C ILE A 189 8.68 1.93 4.67
N PHE A 190 8.63 3.18 5.15
CA PHE A 190 7.79 4.20 4.55
C PHE A 190 8.26 4.60 3.15
N SER A 191 9.58 4.77 2.95
CA SER A 191 10.15 4.97 1.61
C SER A 191 9.92 3.76 0.70
N PHE A 192 10.09 2.54 1.21
CA PHE A 192 9.84 1.33 0.43
C PHE A 192 8.37 1.22 0.00
N TYR A 193 7.44 1.45 0.93
CA TYR A 193 5.99 1.44 0.70
C TYR A 193 5.56 2.46 -0.36
N TRP A 194 6.14 3.66 -0.32
CA TRP A 194 5.80 4.75 -1.24
C TRP A 194 5.93 4.34 -2.71
N TYR A 195 6.93 3.52 -3.02
CA TYR A 195 7.25 3.09 -4.39
C TYR A 195 6.74 1.69 -4.76
N ILE A 196 5.77 1.15 -4.02
CA ILE A 196 5.06 -0.08 -4.42
C ILE A 196 3.93 0.23 -5.42
N ARG A 197 3.15 1.28 -5.15
CA ARG A 197 1.98 1.70 -5.95
C ARG A 197 1.92 3.21 -6.05
N GLU A 198 1.25 3.70 -7.09
CA GLU A 198 1.10 5.13 -7.36
C GLU A 198 0.11 5.81 -6.40
N ASP A 199 -0.76 5.04 -5.75
CA ASP A 199 -1.77 5.53 -4.80
C ASP A 199 -1.33 5.49 -3.33
N SER A 200 -0.05 5.24 -3.03
CA SER A 200 0.49 5.13 -1.67
C SER A 200 0.36 6.41 -0.79
N LEU A 201 -0.11 7.52 -1.36
CA LEU A 201 -0.26 8.81 -0.66
C LEU A 201 -1.18 8.74 0.59
N TRP A 202 -2.15 7.82 0.65
CA TRP A 202 -3.18 7.80 1.69
C TRP A 202 -2.67 7.54 3.12
N LEU A 203 -1.47 6.97 3.30
CA LEU A 203 -0.82 6.83 4.61
C LEU A 203 -0.06 8.08 5.06
N LEU A 204 0.24 9.02 4.15
CA LEU A 204 1.01 10.22 4.46
C LEU A 204 0.39 11.03 5.61
N PRO A 205 -0.93 11.31 5.64
CA PRO A 205 -1.52 12.08 6.73
C PRO A 205 -1.36 11.41 8.10
N LEU A 206 -1.48 10.07 8.15
CA LEU A 206 -1.30 9.31 9.39
C LEU A 206 0.13 9.43 9.93
N VAL A 207 1.12 9.25 9.05
CA VAL A 207 2.54 9.34 9.40
C VAL A 207 2.90 10.76 9.82
N SER A 208 2.50 11.77 9.04
CA SER A 208 2.75 13.19 9.31
C SER A 208 2.15 13.64 10.64
N VAL A 209 0.85 13.44 10.83
CA VAL A 209 0.17 13.84 12.07
C VAL A 209 0.69 13.05 13.27
N GLY A 210 0.92 11.74 13.10
CA GLY A 210 1.48 10.88 14.15
C GLY A 210 2.86 11.35 14.61
N LEU A 211 3.76 11.65 13.67
CA LEU A 211 5.11 12.15 13.99
C LEU A 211 5.09 13.55 14.58
N LEU A 212 4.18 14.44 14.15
CA LEU A 212 3.97 15.75 14.77
C LEU A 212 3.52 15.64 16.23
N ILE A 213 2.59 14.72 16.52
CA ILE A 213 2.15 14.44 17.90
C ILE A 213 3.31 13.89 18.74
N ILE A 214 4.10 12.97 18.18
CA ILE A 214 5.27 12.39 18.85
C ILE A 214 6.32 13.48 19.11
N ALA A 215 6.63 14.31 18.13
CA ALA A 215 7.55 15.44 18.25
C ALA A 215 7.08 16.44 19.32
N GLY A 216 5.79 16.80 19.32
CA GLY A 216 5.19 17.63 20.37
C GLY A 216 5.37 17.02 21.76
N SER A 217 5.15 15.70 21.91
CA SER A 217 5.39 14.99 23.17
C SER A 217 6.86 14.99 23.60
N VAL A 218 7.79 14.96 22.65
CA VAL A 218 9.24 15.02 22.91
C VAL A 218 9.67 16.42 23.34
N ILE A 219 9.13 17.47 22.71
CA ILE A 219 9.35 18.86 23.11
C ILE A 219 8.93 18.99 24.57
N PHE A 220 7.68 18.69 24.91
CA PHE A 220 7.19 18.91 26.28
C PHE A 220 7.56 17.80 27.29
N GLU A 221 8.53 16.92 27.01
CA GLU A 221 8.85 15.81 27.91
C GLU A 221 9.45 16.24 29.27
N ASN A 222 10.09 17.42 29.32
CA ASN A 222 10.70 17.97 30.53
C ASN A 222 9.71 18.73 31.44
N ASP A 223 8.54 19.13 30.92
CA ASP A 223 7.51 19.83 31.70
C ASP A 223 6.33 18.90 31.95
N SER A 224 6.40 18.19 33.07
CA SER A 224 5.33 17.29 33.51
C SER A 224 3.99 18.01 33.81
N SER A 225 4.01 19.34 33.99
CA SER A 225 2.85 20.18 34.31
C SER A 225 2.22 20.85 33.09
N PHE A 226 2.78 20.63 31.89
CA PHE A 226 2.37 21.29 30.67
C PHE A 226 0.87 21.11 30.39
N LYS A 227 0.18 22.25 30.23
CA LYS A 227 -1.18 22.35 29.71
C LYS A 227 -1.14 23.25 28.48
N ILE A 228 -1.86 22.89 27.42
CA ILE A 228 -1.95 23.65 26.16
C ILE A 228 -2.28 25.13 26.39
N LYS A 229 -3.09 25.44 27.43
CA LYS A 229 -3.44 26.83 27.80
C LYS A 229 -2.22 27.71 28.16
N ASN A 230 -1.10 27.11 28.58
CA ASN A 230 0.10 27.83 29.03
C ASN A 230 1.24 27.78 28.00
N ILE A 231 0.96 27.45 26.73
CA ILE A 231 1.98 27.20 25.70
C ILE A 231 2.93 28.38 25.50
N ARG A 232 2.43 29.63 25.54
CA ARG A 232 3.26 30.85 25.39
C ARG A 232 4.30 31.01 26.51
N ILE A 233 3.94 30.60 27.74
CA ILE A 233 4.83 30.69 28.91
C ILE A 233 5.83 29.52 28.89
N ALA A 234 5.36 28.32 28.55
CA ALA A 234 6.19 27.13 28.44
C ALA A 234 7.30 27.28 27.39
N ILE A 235 6.99 27.87 26.22
CA ILE A 235 7.97 28.11 25.13
C ILE A 235 9.10 29.06 25.59
N LYS A 236 8.81 30.07 26.41
CA LYS A 236 9.81 31.06 26.86
C LYS A 236 10.84 30.52 27.86
N LYS A 237 10.54 29.45 28.59
CA LYS A 237 11.44 28.80 29.56
C LYS A 237 12.13 27.54 29.00
N PHE A 238 11.99 27.30 27.70
CA PHE A 238 12.24 26.01 27.09
C PHE A 238 13.69 25.86 26.60
N TYR A 239 14.38 24.80 27.03
CA TYR A 239 15.69 24.39 26.50
C TYR A 239 15.65 22.94 26.01
N PHE A 240 16.32 22.67 24.88
CA PHE A 240 16.42 21.31 24.33
C PHE A 240 17.61 20.57 24.92
N THR A 241 17.36 19.39 25.49
CA THR A 241 18.45 18.46 25.80
C THR A 241 18.98 17.82 24.51
N LYS A 242 20.26 17.39 24.49
CA LYS A 242 20.85 16.63 23.36
C LYS A 242 19.99 15.42 22.97
N ARG A 243 19.36 14.77 23.95
CA ARG A 243 18.45 13.64 23.75
C ARG A 243 17.17 14.02 23.02
N GLN A 244 16.54 15.14 23.38
CA GLN A 244 15.34 15.63 22.69
C GLN A 244 15.67 16.03 21.26
N LEU A 245 16.79 16.74 21.05
CA LEU A 245 17.23 17.12 19.72
C LEU A 245 17.43 15.88 18.82
N ALA A 246 18.09 14.84 19.35
CA ALA A 246 18.23 13.57 18.63
C ALA A 246 16.86 12.97 18.27
N LYS A 247 15.93 12.85 19.22
CA LYS A 247 14.58 12.33 18.93
C LYS A 247 13.84 13.15 17.86
N LEU A 248 13.97 14.48 17.88
CA LEU A 248 13.33 15.36 16.91
C LEU A 248 13.90 15.17 15.51
N ILE A 249 15.23 15.03 15.37
CA ILE A 249 15.87 14.66 14.10
C ILE A 249 15.29 13.33 13.59
N PHE A 250 15.17 12.34 14.48
CA PHE A 250 14.59 11.04 14.11
C PHE A 250 13.11 11.13 13.74
N CYS A 251 12.31 12.05 14.28
CA CYS A 251 10.94 12.30 13.82
C CYS A 251 10.87 12.81 12.37
N VAL A 252 11.89 13.54 11.91
CA VAL A 252 11.94 14.09 10.55
C VAL A 252 12.56 13.11 9.55
N LEU A 253 13.34 12.13 10.04
CA LEU A 253 14.06 11.16 9.24
C LEU A 253 13.21 10.39 8.20
N PRO A 254 11.97 9.96 8.47
CA PRO A 254 11.16 9.28 7.45
C PRO A 254 10.90 10.12 6.21
N PHE A 255 10.72 11.44 6.37
CA PHE A 255 10.51 12.36 5.25
C PHE A 255 11.80 12.68 4.52
N VAL A 256 12.91 12.81 5.26
CA VAL A 256 14.23 12.99 4.66
C VAL A 256 14.58 11.77 3.82
N LEU A 257 14.38 10.56 4.33
CA LEU A 257 14.70 9.35 3.57
C LEU A 257 13.79 9.21 2.35
N LEU A 258 12.49 9.49 2.47
CA LEU A 258 11.58 9.49 1.33
C LEU A 258 12.03 10.50 0.26
N PHE A 259 12.31 11.74 0.65
CA PHE A 259 12.77 12.78 -0.24
C PHE A 259 14.09 12.41 -0.92
N SER A 260 15.09 11.95 -0.16
CA SER A 260 16.37 11.50 -0.71
C SER A 260 16.23 10.30 -1.64
N THR A 261 15.35 9.33 -1.34
CA THR A 261 15.05 8.22 -2.25
C THR A 261 14.41 8.74 -3.53
N THR A 262 13.50 9.71 -3.45
CA THR A 262 12.86 10.35 -4.61
C THR A 262 13.90 10.99 -5.52
N MET A 263 14.73 11.88 -4.96
CA MET A 263 15.80 12.54 -5.71
C MET A 263 16.79 11.56 -6.34
N LEU A 264 17.12 10.47 -5.62
CA LEU A 264 18.01 9.43 -6.15
C LEU A 264 17.38 8.73 -7.35
N LEU A 265 16.09 8.35 -7.27
CA LEU A 265 15.38 7.71 -8.37
C LEU A 265 15.24 8.66 -9.56
N GLU A 266 14.89 9.92 -9.33
CA GLU A 266 14.83 10.95 -10.38
C GLU A 266 16.18 11.14 -11.06
N LYS A 267 17.27 11.21 -10.30
CA LYS A 267 18.62 11.32 -10.86
C LYS A 267 18.99 10.08 -11.69
N ILE A 268 18.71 8.88 -11.20
CA ILE A 268 18.97 7.64 -11.96
C ILE A 268 18.18 7.66 -13.26
N ASN A 269 16.90 8.08 -13.22
CA ASN A 269 16.05 8.16 -14.41
C ASN A 269 16.52 9.26 -15.38
N GLU A 270 17.03 10.38 -14.89
CA GLU A 270 17.63 11.43 -15.71
C GLU A 270 18.89 10.92 -16.43
N GLU A 271 19.77 10.21 -15.73
CA GLU A 271 20.98 9.63 -16.31
C GLU A 271 20.68 8.55 -17.37
N HIS A 272 19.67 7.72 -17.16
CA HIS A 272 19.35 6.61 -18.07
C HIS A 272 18.40 6.99 -19.21
N TYR A 273 17.45 7.89 -18.96
CA TYR A 273 16.35 8.19 -19.87
C TYR A 273 16.25 9.67 -20.26
N GLY A 274 17.03 10.55 -19.61
CA GLY A 274 16.95 11.99 -19.83
C GLY A 274 15.70 12.64 -19.24
N ILE A 275 14.99 11.96 -18.32
CA ILE A 275 13.80 12.47 -17.64
C ILE A 275 13.94 12.31 -16.12
N ALA A 276 13.88 13.43 -15.38
CA ALA A 276 13.97 13.46 -13.92
C ALA A 276 12.59 13.26 -13.26
N VAL A 277 11.92 12.15 -13.53
CA VAL A 277 10.64 11.78 -12.88
C VAL A 277 10.69 10.34 -12.39
N VAL A 278 10.07 10.03 -11.25
CA VAL A 278 9.97 8.63 -10.78
C VAL A 278 8.86 7.87 -11.48
N ASN A 279 7.75 8.55 -11.77
CA ASN A 279 6.60 7.97 -12.45
C ASN A 279 5.92 9.00 -13.39
N ASP A 280 5.87 8.71 -14.68
CA ASP A 280 5.38 9.64 -15.71
C ASP A 280 3.85 9.75 -15.80
N ARG A 281 3.12 8.88 -15.09
CA ARG A 281 1.66 8.99 -14.92
C ARG A 281 1.25 9.97 -13.82
N THR A 282 2.16 10.34 -12.93
CA THR A 282 1.88 11.22 -11.79
C THR A 282 2.81 12.43 -11.69
N GLY A 283 3.89 12.46 -12.48
CA GLY A 283 4.78 13.59 -12.65
C GLY A 283 5.19 13.76 -14.12
N GLY A 284 5.84 14.89 -14.43
CA GLY A 284 6.26 15.22 -15.79
C GLY A 284 5.13 15.75 -16.67
N ALA A 285 5.48 16.03 -17.93
CA ALA A 285 4.57 16.65 -18.88
C ALA A 285 3.41 15.74 -19.29
N PHE A 286 3.64 14.43 -19.41
CA PHE A 286 2.57 13.50 -19.74
C PHE A 286 1.46 13.48 -18.66
N ALA A 287 1.82 13.54 -17.39
CA ALA A 287 0.86 13.67 -16.29
C ALA A 287 0.07 14.98 -16.36
N ASN A 288 0.72 16.09 -16.72
CA ASN A 288 0.04 17.38 -16.91
C ASN A 288 -0.94 17.35 -18.09
N VAL A 289 -0.52 16.82 -19.24
CA VAL A 289 -1.40 16.61 -20.40
C VAL A 289 -2.58 15.73 -20.02
N SER A 290 -2.34 14.62 -19.31
CA SER A 290 -3.41 13.73 -18.84
C SER A 290 -4.43 14.48 -17.98
N LYS A 291 -3.96 15.28 -17.00
CA LYS A 291 -4.82 16.15 -16.18
C LYS A 291 -5.64 17.13 -17.04
N GLN A 292 -5.00 17.78 -18.02
CA GLN A 292 -5.67 18.73 -18.89
C GLN A 292 -6.74 18.07 -19.77
N LEU A 293 -6.50 16.85 -20.26
CA LEU A 293 -7.46 16.08 -21.05
C LEU A 293 -8.66 15.60 -20.20
N ILE A 294 -8.42 15.08 -19.00
CA ILE A 294 -9.49 14.62 -18.09
C ILE A 294 -10.49 15.74 -17.81
N ARG A 295 -9.98 16.95 -17.60
CA ARG A 295 -10.77 18.13 -17.22
C ARG A 295 -11.39 18.84 -18.41
N MET A 296 -11.13 18.40 -19.63
CA MET A 296 -11.59 19.09 -20.84
C MET A 296 -13.07 18.92 -21.07
N ASP A 297 -13.81 20.03 -21.10
CA ASP A 297 -15.19 20.04 -21.57
C ASP A 297 -15.21 19.81 -23.09
N ASP A 298 -15.76 18.66 -23.49
CA ASP A 298 -15.89 18.25 -24.89
C ASP A 298 -17.08 18.91 -25.61
N GLY A 299 -17.83 19.77 -24.93
CA GLY A 299 -18.99 20.48 -25.47
C GLY A 299 -20.24 19.61 -25.60
N THR A 300 -20.23 18.41 -25.02
CA THR A 300 -21.38 17.50 -24.98
C THR A 300 -21.88 17.27 -23.55
N ASN A 301 -22.98 16.54 -23.43
CA ASN A 301 -23.49 16.10 -22.12
C ASN A 301 -22.90 14.74 -21.70
N LEU A 302 -21.81 14.27 -22.31
CA LEU A 302 -21.26 12.92 -22.05
C LEU A 302 -20.93 12.72 -20.58
N ASN A 303 -20.32 13.71 -19.92
CA ASN A 303 -20.04 13.63 -18.49
C ASN A 303 -21.30 13.55 -17.61
N GLN A 304 -22.46 13.97 -18.14
CA GLN A 304 -23.75 13.81 -17.47
C GLN A 304 -24.42 12.47 -17.82
N THR A 305 -24.20 11.92 -19.00
CA THR A 305 -24.91 10.72 -19.46
C THR A 305 -24.11 9.43 -19.30
N ASN A 306 -22.78 9.52 -19.22
CA ASN A 306 -21.88 8.38 -19.16
C ASN A 306 -20.58 8.70 -18.38
N SER A 307 -20.54 8.31 -17.10
CA SER A 307 -19.37 8.48 -16.25
C SER A 307 -18.25 7.45 -16.48
N LYS A 308 -18.40 6.52 -17.45
CA LYS A 308 -17.37 5.53 -17.81
C LYS A 308 -16.20 6.15 -18.57
N VAL A 309 -16.44 7.23 -19.32
CA VAL A 309 -15.47 7.81 -20.25
C VAL A 309 -14.77 8.98 -19.57
N TRP A 310 -13.46 8.87 -19.37
CA TRP A 310 -12.67 9.92 -18.73
C TRP A 310 -12.28 11.02 -19.72
N VAL A 311 -11.85 10.61 -20.92
CA VAL A 311 -11.50 11.47 -22.05
C VAL A 311 -12.21 10.93 -23.28
N SER A 312 -13.12 11.70 -23.86
CA SER A 312 -13.86 11.30 -25.06
C SER A 312 -13.05 11.56 -26.32
N LYS A 313 -13.42 10.90 -27.42
CA LYS A 313 -12.86 11.17 -28.73
C LYS A 313 -13.02 12.65 -29.11
N LYS A 314 -14.18 13.25 -28.82
CA LYS A 314 -14.42 14.68 -29.04
C LYS A 314 -13.51 15.59 -28.21
N ALA A 315 -13.16 15.19 -26.99
CA ALA A 315 -12.16 15.90 -26.19
C ALA A 315 -10.79 15.85 -26.87
N LEU A 316 -10.39 14.70 -27.43
CA LEU A 316 -9.14 14.58 -28.19
C LEU A 316 -9.14 15.42 -29.48
N GLU A 317 -10.21 15.37 -30.26
CA GLU A 317 -10.37 16.21 -31.47
C GLU A 317 -10.23 17.70 -31.14
N LYS A 318 -10.81 18.13 -30.01
CA LYS A 318 -10.68 19.50 -29.51
C LYS A 318 -9.27 19.82 -29.03
N ALA A 319 -8.60 18.87 -28.40
CA ALA A 319 -7.21 19.00 -28.00
C ALA A 319 -6.29 19.14 -29.22
N GLU A 320 -6.49 18.34 -30.28
CA GLU A 320 -5.76 18.42 -31.55
C GLU A 320 -6.01 19.76 -32.26
N ALA A 321 -7.24 20.25 -32.27
CA ALA A 321 -7.56 21.58 -32.81
C ALA A 321 -6.84 22.72 -32.06
N ALA A 322 -6.50 22.53 -30.79
CA ALA A 322 -5.84 23.51 -29.95
C ALA A 322 -4.31 23.34 -29.87
N SER A 323 -3.79 22.14 -30.13
CA SER A 323 -2.37 21.78 -30.03
C SER A 323 -1.84 21.31 -31.39
N PRO A 324 -1.13 22.16 -32.14
CA PRO A 324 -0.44 21.75 -33.36
C PRO A 324 0.51 20.56 -33.15
N THR A 325 1.11 20.45 -31.96
CA THR A 325 1.99 19.34 -31.62
C THR A 325 1.22 18.03 -31.48
N LEU A 326 0.09 18.02 -30.77
CA LEU A 326 -0.76 16.83 -30.65
C LEU A 326 -1.36 16.45 -32.02
N LYS A 327 -1.79 17.45 -32.79
CA LYS A 327 -2.30 17.25 -34.15
C LYS A 327 -1.29 16.60 -35.11
N SER A 328 0.01 16.80 -34.89
CA SER A 328 1.05 16.18 -35.72
C SER A 328 1.02 14.64 -35.70
N ILE A 329 0.36 14.04 -34.70
CA ILE A 329 0.18 12.59 -34.54
C ILE A 329 -1.29 12.15 -34.70
N GLU A 330 -2.15 12.97 -35.30
CA GLU A 330 -3.61 12.72 -35.41
C GLU A 330 -3.93 11.33 -35.99
N LYS A 331 -3.18 10.91 -37.03
CA LYS A 331 -3.37 9.58 -37.65
C LYS A 331 -3.11 8.43 -36.67
N ASN A 332 -2.17 8.59 -35.75
CA ASN A 332 -1.85 7.60 -34.73
C ASN A 332 -2.88 7.63 -33.59
N ILE A 333 -3.46 8.80 -33.29
CA ILE A 333 -4.57 8.91 -32.34
C ILE A 333 -5.83 8.26 -32.94
N ASP A 334 -6.14 8.48 -34.21
CA ASP A 334 -7.24 7.81 -34.91
C ASP A 334 -7.05 6.28 -34.95
N TRP A 335 -5.81 5.82 -35.13
CA TRP A 335 -5.46 4.40 -35.09
C TRP A 335 -5.87 3.73 -33.77
N ILE A 336 -5.85 4.45 -32.63
CA ILE A 336 -6.32 3.90 -31.34
C ILE A 336 -7.74 3.35 -31.47
N TYR A 337 -8.61 4.03 -32.21
CA TYR A 337 -10.03 3.69 -32.30
C TYR A 337 -10.33 2.58 -33.32
N GLN A 338 -9.57 2.52 -34.42
CA GLN A 338 -9.91 1.65 -35.56
C GLN A 338 -8.89 0.56 -35.86
N GLY A 339 -7.66 0.68 -35.35
CA GLY A 339 -6.56 -0.23 -35.67
C GLY A 339 -5.83 -0.81 -34.46
N SER A 340 -6.23 -0.45 -33.25
CA SER A 340 -5.59 -0.90 -32.01
C SER A 340 -6.47 -1.88 -31.22
N PRO A 341 -5.89 -2.68 -30.31
CA PRO A 341 -6.68 -3.53 -29.41
C PRO A 341 -7.37 -2.73 -28.28
N TRP A 342 -7.14 -1.41 -28.18
CA TRP A 342 -7.68 -0.57 -27.10
C TRP A 342 -9.16 -0.24 -27.27
N SER A 343 -9.64 -0.19 -28.52
CA SER A 343 -11.03 0.15 -28.84
C SER A 343 -11.50 -0.53 -30.13
N GLY A 344 -12.79 -0.80 -30.20
CA GLY A 344 -13.48 -1.27 -31.41
C GLY A 344 -14.22 -0.14 -32.16
N GLY A 345 -13.77 1.11 -32.01
CA GLY A 345 -14.38 2.31 -32.62
C GLY A 345 -15.12 3.21 -31.64
N GLU A 346 -15.26 2.80 -30.37
CA GLU A 346 -15.96 3.54 -29.31
C GLU A 346 -15.00 4.31 -28.40
N ASP A 347 -15.55 5.18 -27.55
CA ASP A 347 -14.79 5.84 -26.48
C ASP A 347 -14.14 4.82 -25.53
N ILE A 348 -12.90 5.09 -25.14
CA ILE A 348 -12.15 4.22 -24.23
C ILE A 348 -12.58 4.52 -22.78
N ALA A 349 -12.98 3.46 -22.08
CA ALA A 349 -13.46 3.57 -20.71
C ALA A 349 -12.30 3.68 -19.69
N GLY A 350 -12.49 4.50 -18.67
CA GLY A 350 -11.56 4.65 -17.56
C GLY A 350 -10.24 5.33 -17.91
N ASP A 351 -9.21 5.02 -17.13
CA ASP A 351 -7.85 5.54 -17.30
C ASP A 351 -7.08 4.84 -18.45
N ILE A 352 -7.71 3.90 -19.15
CA ILE A 352 -7.09 3.10 -20.22
C ILE A 352 -6.65 3.98 -21.40
N ILE A 353 -7.35 5.09 -21.63
CA ILE A 353 -7.02 6.04 -22.70
C ILE A 353 -5.56 6.54 -22.62
N PHE A 354 -4.99 6.65 -21.42
CA PHE A 354 -3.60 7.09 -21.27
C PHE A 354 -2.59 6.03 -21.72
N TRP A 355 -2.91 4.75 -21.66
CA TRP A 355 -2.06 3.72 -22.28
C TRP A 355 -2.14 3.80 -23.80
N ALA A 356 -3.34 3.97 -24.33
CA ALA A 356 -3.55 4.10 -25.76
C ALA A 356 -2.84 5.34 -26.35
N LEU A 357 -2.88 6.48 -25.66
CA LEU A 357 -2.16 7.69 -26.07
C LEU A 357 -0.64 7.52 -26.10
N ARG A 358 -0.08 6.72 -25.17
CA ARG A 358 1.36 6.40 -25.19
C ARG A 358 1.70 5.55 -26.40
N ASP A 359 0.88 4.55 -26.72
CA ASP A 359 1.07 3.71 -27.92
C ASP A 359 0.94 4.52 -29.22
N ALA A 360 -0.01 5.46 -29.30
CA ALA A 360 -0.10 6.36 -30.46
C ALA A 360 1.15 7.23 -30.63
N ALA A 361 1.64 7.83 -29.55
CA ALA A 361 2.88 8.61 -29.59
C ALA A 361 4.12 7.73 -29.89
N ASP A 362 4.13 6.46 -29.47
CA ASP A 362 5.17 5.50 -29.82
C ASP A 362 5.18 5.17 -31.31
N GLN A 363 4.02 4.95 -31.91
CA GLN A 363 3.92 4.76 -33.36
C GLN A 363 4.37 5.98 -34.16
N ALA A 364 4.19 7.18 -33.61
CA ALA A 364 4.74 8.41 -34.16
C ALA A 364 6.26 8.58 -33.90
N GLY A 365 6.90 7.65 -33.19
CA GLY A 365 8.35 7.59 -32.98
C GLY A 365 8.85 8.45 -31.82
N TYR A 366 8.02 8.73 -30.82
CA TYR A 366 8.42 9.49 -29.64
C TYR A 366 9.01 8.61 -28.53
N TYR A 367 8.46 7.42 -28.26
CA TYR A 367 8.81 6.57 -27.12
C TYR A 367 10.12 5.76 -27.23
N LYS A 368 11.06 6.20 -28.09
CA LYS A 368 12.41 5.61 -28.21
C LYS A 368 13.47 6.38 -27.42
N ASP A 369 13.20 7.64 -27.10
CA ASP A 369 14.10 8.54 -26.36
C ASP A 369 13.25 9.33 -25.35
N GLY A 370 13.60 9.22 -24.08
CA GLY A 370 12.82 9.84 -23.00
C GLY A 370 12.83 11.35 -23.08
N LYS A 371 13.97 11.98 -23.38
CA LYS A 371 14.07 13.43 -23.53
C LYS A 371 13.24 13.95 -24.70
N LYS A 372 13.20 13.21 -25.81
CA LYS A 372 12.34 13.53 -26.96
C LYS A 372 10.86 13.38 -26.61
N THR A 373 10.50 12.34 -25.87
CA THR A 373 9.13 12.10 -25.39
C THR A 373 8.66 13.20 -24.46
N GLU A 374 9.46 13.54 -23.45
CA GLU A 374 9.12 14.58 -22.49
C GLU A 374 8.93 15.92 -23.19
N ARG A 375 9.86 16.31 -24.09
CA ARG A 375 9.73 17.54 -24.88
C ARG A 375 8.48 17.58 -25.77
N PHE A 376 8.06 16.43 -26.30
CA PHE A 376 6.83 16.35 -27.08
C PHE A 376 5.63 16.66 -26.18
N TRP A 377 5.51 15.99 -25.03
CA TRP A 377 4.43 16.24 -24.09
C TRP A 377 4.47 17.63 -23.45
N GLU A 378 5.66 18.21 -23.19
CA GLU A 378 5.82 19.59 -22.67
C GLU A 378 5.23 20.62 -23.64
N LYS A 379 5.43 20.42 -24.94
CA LYS A 379 4.83 21.28 -25.97
C LYS A 379 3.32 21.16 -26.00
N VAL A 380 2.79 19.93 -25.95
CA VAL A 380 1.35 19.69 -25.87
C VAL A 380 0.77 20.34 -24.61
N ASP A 381 1.41 20.16 -23.45
CA ASP A 381 1.03 20.75 -22.16
C ASP A 381 0.92 22.28 -22.27
N THR A 382 1.96 22.91 -22.83
CA THR A 382 2.04 24.36 -23.01
C THR A 382 0.96 24.88 -23.96
N GLU A 383 0.73 24.22 -25.09
CA GLU A 383 -0.27 24.59 -26.10
C GLU A 383 -1.69 24.48 -25.54
N LEU A 384 -2.01 23.36 -24.86
CA LEU A 384 -3.31 23.17 -24.21
C LEU A 384 -3.52 24.19 -23.08
N ALA A 385 -2.51 24.45 -22.25
CA ALA A 385 -2.61 25.42 -21.15
C ALA A 385 -2.90 26.84 -21.69
N LYS A 386 -2.29 27.20 -22.83
CA LYS A 386 -2.57 28.46 -23.52
C LYS A 386 -4.00 28.49 -24.07
N ALA A 387 -4.50 27.39 -24.61
CA ALA A 387 -5.86 27.28 -25.11
C ALA A 387 -6.92 27.40 -24.00
N TYR A 388 -6.66 26.84 -22.81
CA TYR A 388 -7.47 27.09 -21.61
C TYR A 388 -7.43 28.56 -21.20
N LYS A 389 -6.24 29.18 -21.12
CA LYS A 389 -6.07 30.58 -20.72
C LYS A 389 -6.82 31.55 -21.65
N ASN A 390 -6.86 31.25 -22.95
CA ASN A 390 -7.53 32.08 -23.96
C ASN A 390 -9.02 31.74 -24.14
N GLY A 391 -9.56 30.77 -23.39
CA GLY A 391 -10.97 30.39 -23.44
C GLY A 391 -11.39 29.52 -24.63
N GLN A 392 -10.43 29.04 -25.45
CA GLN A 392 -10.68 28.09 -26.54
C GLN A 392 -11.12 26.73 -25.97
N ILE A 393 -10.54 26.34 -24.83
CA ILE A 393 -10.92 25.14 -24.07
C ILE A 393 -11.52 25.57 -22.73
N LYS A 394 -12.55 24.85 -22.28
CA LYS A 394 -13.22 25.05 -20.99
C LYS A 394 -13.05 23.82 -20.12
N GLU A 395 -13.08 24.00 -18.81
CA GLU A 395 -13.04 22.89 -17.85
C GLU A 395 -14.44 22.34 -17.58
N LYS A 396 -14.54 21.03 -17.37
CA LYS A 396 -15.73 20.36 -16.84
C LYS A 396 -16.03 20.87 -15.43
N LYS A 397 -17.33 20.95 -15.08
CA LYS A 397 -17.79 21.32 -13.74
C LYS A 397 -18.00 20.10 -12.86
N GLU A 398 -16.90 19.55 -12.36
CA GLU A 398 -16.87 18.32 -11.55
C GLU A 398 -16.01 18.51 -10.30
N ILE A 399 -16.18 17.59 -9.35
CA ILE A 399 -15.33 17.47 -8.17
C ILE A 399 -14.16 16.56 -8.53
N TYR A 400 -12.94 16.90 -8.12
CA TYR A 400 -11.74 16.09 -8.34
C TYR A 400 -11.00 15.85 -7.02
N LEU A 401 -10.63 14.61 -6.73
CA LEU A 401 -9.79 14.28 -5.56
C LEU A 401 -8.30 14.29 -5.87
N THR A 402 -7.92 14.02 -7.12
CA THR A 402 -6.52 13.97 -7.57
C THR A 402 -6.36 14.66 -8.93
N ALA A 403 -5.11 14.89 -9.33
CA ALA A 403 -4.81 15.54 -10.60
C ALA A 403 -5.11 14.64 -11.82
N THR A 404 -4.85 13.35 -11.70
CA THR A 404 -4.93 12.36 -12.79
C THR A 404 -6.04 11.32 -12.58
N GLY A 405 -6.95 11.59 -11.63
CA GLY A 405 -8.20 10.83 -11.44
C GLY A 405 -9.39 11.55 -12.09
N ASP A 406 -10.46 10.80 -12.33
CA ASP A 406 -11.68 11.34 -12.91
C ASP A 406 -12.43 12.31 -11.99
N GLY A 407 -13.19 13.18 -12.65
CA GLY A 407 -14.12 14.07 -12.00
C GLY A 407 -15.46 13.38 -11.73
N LYS A 408 -16.14 13.78 -10.66
CA LYS A 408 -17.48 13.29 -10.33
C LYS A 408 -18.45 14.45 -10.16
N LEU A 409 -19.68 14.23 -10.60
CA LEU A 409 -20.82 15.08 -10.30
C LEU A 409 -21.43 14.65 -8.96
N MET A 410 -22.22 15.53 -8.34
CA MET A 410 -22.91 15.21 -7.08
C MET A 410 -23.81 13.97 -7.19
N LYS A 411 -24.38 13.71 -8.38
CA LYS A 411 -25.21 12.53 -8.66
C LYS A 411 -24.42 11.21 -8.71
N ASP A 412 -23.09 11.25 -8.85
CA ASP A 412 -22.25 10.06 -8.89
C ASP A 412 -21.83 9.61 -7.48
N LEU A 413 -21.95 10.49 -6.48
CA LEU A 413 -21.55 10.20 -5.10
C LEU A 413 -22.26 9.00 -4.46
N PRO A 414 -23.56 8.72 -4.71
CA PRO A 414 -24.19 7.47 -4.27
C PRO A 414 -23.47 6.22 -4.79
N SER A 415 -23.02 6.21 -6.05
CA SER A 415 -22.23 5.10 -6.61
C SER A 415 -20.90 4.96 -5.87
N VAL A 416 -20.21 6.06 -5.57
CA VAL A 416 -19.00 6.03 -4.73
C VAL A 416 -19.30 5.39 -3.36
N GLY A 417 -20.44 5.74 -2.74
CA GLY A 417 -20.92 5.13 -1.50
C GLY A 417 -21.14 3.61 -1.60
N ASP A 418 -21.72 3.14 -2.71
CA ASP A 418 -21.91 1.70 -2.97
C ASP A 418 -20.59 0.95 -3.10
N PHE A 419 -19.59 1.56 -3.75
CA PHE A 419 -18.24 1.03 -3.84
C PHE A 419 -17.57 0.99 -2.47
N MET A 420 -17.70 2.04 -1.65
CA MET A 420 -17.18 2.07 -0.28
C MET A 420 -17.78 0.93 0.55
N GLN A 421 -19.10 0.72 0.45
CA GLN A 421 -19.78 -0.37 1.15
C GLN A 421 -19.27 -1.74 0.69
N SER A 422 -19.03 -1.93 -0.61
CA SER A 422 -18.47 -3.19 -1.13
C SER A 422 -17.03 -3.40 -0.65
N GLY A 423 -16.16 -2.40 -0.76
CA GLY A 423 -14.79 -2.48 -0.27
C GLY A 423 -14.69 -2.71 1.23
N LEU A 424 -15.59 -2.16 2.03
CA LEU A 424 -15.76 -2.50 3.44
C LEU A 424 -16.06 -3.99 3.65
N LYS A 425 -16.92 -4.61 2.82
CA LYS A 425 -17.19 -6.06 2.89
C LYS A 425 -15.96 -6.91 2.58
N TYR A 426 -15.15 -6.51 1.60
CA TYR A 426 -13.88 -7.19 1.31
C TYR A 426 -12.87 -7.05 2.45
N ASN A 427 -12.77 -5.86 3.04
CA ASN A 427 -11.74 -5.58 4.03
C ASN A 427 -12.10 -6.07 5.44
N LEU A 428 -13.38 -5.99 5.82
CA LEU A 428 -13.86 -6.32 7.16
C LEU A 428 -14.36 -7.77 7.25
N PHE A 429 -15.04 -8.28 6.22
CA PHE A 429 -15.64 -9.62 6.22
C PHE A 429 -14.92 -10.61 5.31
N TYR A 430 -13.78 -10.21 4.70
CA TYR A 430 -12.97 -11.07 3.83
C TYR A 430 -13.79 -11.69 2.69
N LYS A 431 -14.77 -10.94 2.15
CA LYS A 431 -15.68 -11.38 1.07
C LYS A 431 -14.86 -11.97 -0.08
N ASN A 432 -15.23 -13.17 -0.54
CA ASN A 432 -14.64 -13.87 -1.69
C ASN A 432 -13.12 -14.10 -1.66
N TYR A 433 -12.46 -13.94 -0.52
CA TYR A 433 -11.05 -14.34 -0.37
C TYR A 433 -10.87 -15.85 -0.57
N GLY A 434 -9.76 -16.23 -1.16
CA GLY A 434 -9.42 -17.62 -1.40
C GLY A 434 -8.19 -17.71 -2.28
N GLN A 435 -7.65 -18.91 -2.41
CA GLN A 435 -6.54 -19.19 -3.32
C GLN A 435 -6.61 -20.61 -3.90
N GLY A 436 -5.86 -20.80 -4.99
CA GLY A 436 -5.51 -22.10 -5.54
C GLY A 436 -6.31 -22.55 -6.75
N SER A 437 -7.23 -21.73 -7.24
CA SER A 437 -7.94 -21.94 -8.51
C SER A 437 -7.34 -21.16 -9.68
N ASP A 438 -6.36 -20.29 -9.43
CA ASP A 438 -5.80 -19.37 -10.42
C ASP A 438 -4.81 -20.07 -11.35
N THR A 439 -4.79 -19.61 -12.59
CA THR A 439 -3.99 -20.17 -13.68
C THR A 439 -2.80 -19.28 -14.00
N THR A 440 -1.64 -19.89 -14.21
CA THR A 440 -0.47 -19.23 -14.81
C THR A 440 -0.62 -19.22 -16.33
N LEU A 441 -0.56 -18.02 -16.93
CA LEU A 441 -0.75 -17.80 -18.36
C LEU A 441 0.52 -17.22 -18.96
N GLY A 442 0.98 -17.80 -20.07
CA GLY A 442 2.14 -17.31 -20.81
C GLY A 442 2.76 -18.38 -21.71
N PRO A 443 3.59 -17.99 -22.70
CA PRO A 443 4.40 -18.92 -23.47
C PRO A 443 5.29 -19.75 -22.54
N LYS A 444 5.47 -21.04 -22.85
CA LYS A 444 6.22 -21.98 -22.00
C LYS A 444 7.63 -21.49 -21.68
N GLU A 445 8.31 -20.91 -22.66
CA GLU A 445 9.67 -20.40 -22.50
C GLU A 445 9.73 -19.21 -21.54
N ASP A 446 8.77 -18.29 -21.62
CA ASP A 446 8.73 -17.11 -20.75
C ASP A 446 8.32 -17.48 -19.32
N VAL A 447 7.44 -18.48 -19.17
CA VAL A 447 7.12 -19.05 -17.85
C VAL A 447 8.38 -19.68 -17.24
N ALA A 448 9.16 -20.45 -17.99
CA ALA A 448 10.40 -21.05 -17.49
C ALA A 448 11.44 -19.99 -17.07
N LYS A 449 11.55 -18.88 -17.80
CA LYS A 449 12.39 -17.73 -17.40
C LYS A 449 11.90 -17.11 -16.09
N ALA A 450 10.60 -16.88 -15.96
CA ALA A 450 10.00 -16.35 -14.74
C ALA A 450 10.20 -17.30 -13.55
N GLU A 451 10.05 -18.61 -13.73
CA GLU A 451 10.30 -19.62 -12.69
C GLU A 451 11.76 -19.56 -12.20
N LYS A 452 12.72 -19.42 -13.12
CA LYS A 452 14.15 -19.28 -12.79
C LYS A 452 14.44 -17.98 -12.03
N LEU A 453 13.86 -16.86 -12.46
CA LEU A 453 14.02 -15.57 -11.78
C LEU A 453 13.47 -15.63 -10.35
N LEU A 454 12.26 -16.18 -10.19
CA LEU A 454 11.55 -16.22 -8.91
C LEU A 454 11.98 -17.38 -8.00
N ASN A 455 12.77 -18.32 -8.53
CA ASN A 455 13.07 -19.61 -7.90
C ASN A 455 11.79 -20.28 -7.36
N GLN A 456 10.74 -20.27 -8.18
CA GLN A 456 9.38 -20.67 -7.82
C GLN A 456 8.75 -21.38 -9.02
N SER A 457 8.16 -22.56 -8.82
CA SER A 457 7.50 -23.29 -9.91
C SER A 457 6.01 -22.94 -10.03
N PHE A 458 5.54 -22.95 -11.28
CA PHE A 458 4.14 -22.80 -11.72
C PHE A 458 3.60 -24.05 -12.41
N ALA A 459 4.32 -25.18 -12.37
CA ALA A 459 3.97 -26.38 -13.14
C ALA A 459 2.57 -26.94 -12.82
N GLU A 460 2.07 -26.76 -11.59
CA GLU A 460 0.76 -27.28 -11.17
C GLU A 460 -0.43 -26.49 -11.74
N ASN A 461 -0.21 -25.22 -12.09
CA ASN A 461 -1.26 -24.30 -12.53
C ASN A 461 -0.96 -23.57 -13.85
N TRP A 462 0.14 -23.88 -14.53
CA TRP A 462 0.38 -23.39 -15.89
C TRP A 462 -0.55 -24.04 -16.90
N GLN A 463 -1.02 -23.23 -17.84
CA GLN A 463 -1.87 -23.66 -18.95
C GLN A 463 -1.29 -23.15 -20.27
N ASP A 464 -1.13 -24.06 -21.23
CA ASP A 464 -0.83 -23.71 -22.61
C ASP A 464 -2.04 -23.00 -23.23
N VAL A 465 -1.84 -21.77 -23.70
CA VAL A 465 -2.90 -20.96 -24.32
C VAL A 465 -3.48 -21.59 -25.58
N ASN A 466 -2.70 -22.41 -26.29
CA ASN A 466 -3.16 -23.11 -27.47
C ASN A 466 -3.93 -24.40 -27.15
N LYS A 467 -3.93 -24.83 -25.88
CA LYS A 467 -4.60 -26.04 -25.40
C LYS A 467 -5.38 -25.71 -24.13
N PRO A 468 -6.56 -25.10 -24.27
CA PRO A 468 -7.35 -24.72 -23.12
C PRO A 468 -7.67 -25.93 -22.23
N ARG A 469 -7.55 -25.75 -20.92
CA ARG A 469 -7.80 -26.82 -19.95
C ARG A 469 -9.30 -27.17 -19.96
N SER A 470 -9.62 -28.45 -20.11
CA SER A 470 -11.01 -28.94 -20.00
C SER A 470 -11.50 -29.02 -18.55
N GLU A 471 -10.58 -29.20 -17.59
CA GLU A 471 -10.87 -29.29 -16.16
C GLU A 471 -10.32 -28.08 -15.38
N PRO A 472 -10.96 -27.65 -14.28
CA PRO A 472 -10.43 -26.61 -13.41
C PRO A 472 -9.07 -26.96 -12.79
N VAL A 473 -8.31 -25.94 -12.39
CA VAL A 473 -7.07 -26.14 -11.62
C VAL A 473 -7.37 -26.89 -10.32
N LYS A 474 -6.65 -27.99 -10.07
CA LYS A 474 -6.82 -28.78 -8.85
C LYS A 474 -6.26 -28.00 -7.65
N ILE A 475 -7.12 -27.76 -6.66
CA ILE A 475 -6.73 -27.05 -5.43
C ILE A 475 -5.76 -27.91 -4.62
N THR A 476 -4.57 -27.37 -4.37
CA THR A 476 -3.50 -28.02 -3.59
C THR A 476 -3.86 -28.15 -2.11
N ASN A 477 -3.18 -29.04 -1.39
CA ASN A 477 -3.41 -29.22 0.05
C ASN A 477 -3.06 -27.97 0.87
N SER A 478 -2.01 -27.25 0.49
CA SER A 478 -1.64 -25.97 1.10
C SER A 478 -2.73 -24.92 0.90
N ALA A 479 -3.30 -24.81 -0.31
CA ALA A 479 -4.40 -23.91 -0.60
C ALA A 479 -5.66 -24.25 0.20
N LYS A 480 -6.04 -25.54 0.30
CA LYS A 480 -7.16 -25.99 1.14
C LYS A 480 -6.98 -25.56 2.60
N LEU A 481 -5.76 -25.69 3.13
CA LEU A 481 -5.44 -25.34 4.51
C LEU A 481 -5.48 -23.83 4.73
N SER A 482 -4.91 -23.03 3.82
CA SER A 482 -5.02 -21.57 3.84
C SER A 482 -6.47 -21.10 3.73
N ASN A 483 -7.28 -21.71 2.85
CA ASN A 483 -8.70 -21.42 2.71
C ASN A 483 -9.48 -21.77 3.98
N ARG A 484 -9.08 -22.84 4.71
CA ARG A 484 -9.67 -23.16 6.01
C ARG A 484 -9.34 -22.10 7.06
N ILE A 485 -8.12 -21.56 7.06
CA ILE A 485 -7.73 -20.44 7.94
C ILE A 485 -8.56 -19.20 7.62
N ILE A 486 -8.70 -18.82 6.34
CA ILE A 486 -9.57 -17.73 5.91
C ILE A 486 -11.00 -17.96 6.41
N GLN A 487 -11.53 -19.18 6.29
CA GLN A 487 -12.88 -19.52 6.75
C GLN A 487 -13.03 -19.34 8.27
N ILE A 488 -12.06 -19.79 9.06
CA ILE A 488 -12.08 -19.59 10.52
C ILE A 488 -12.15 -18.11 10.87
N TYR A 489 -11.37 -17.26 10.20
CA TYR A 489 -11.44 -15.82 10.43
C TYR A 489 -12.82 -15.25 10.09
N ARG A 490 -13.42 -15.67 8.97
CA ARG A 490 -14.77 -15.22 8.58
C ARG A 490 -15.83 -15.65 9.58
N ASP A 491 -15.81 -16.92 10.00
CA ASP A 491 -16.82 -17.49 10.90
C ASP A 491 -16.77 -16.82 12.28
N LEU A 492 -15.56 -16.51 12.77
CA LEU A 492 -15.36 -15.84 14.05
C LEU A 492 -15.50 -14.32 13.97
N ASN A 493 -15.47 -13.74 12.77
CA ASN A 493 -15.44 -12.29 12.58
C ASN A 493 -16.62 -11.57 13.24
N PRO A 494 -17.90 -12.00 13.11
CA PRO A 494 -19.01 -11.28 13.74
C PRO A 494 -18.86 -11.17 15.26
N ILE A 495 -18.41 -12.25 15.93
CA ILE A 495 -18.16 -12.26 17.37
C ILE A 495 -16.99 -11.32 17.70
N TRP A 496 -15.92 -11.38 16.91
CA TRP A 496 -14.76 -10.52 17.06
C TRP A 496 -15.12 -9.03 16.94
N LEU A 497 -15.96 -8.66 15.98
CA LEU A 497 -16.42 -7.28 15.79
C LEU A 497 -17.26 -6.77 16.96
N VAL A 498 -18.11 -7.62 17.55
CA VAL A 498 -18.85 -7.27 18.77
C VAL A 498 -17.88 -6.97 19.92
N LEU A 499 -16.86 -7.81 20.11
CA LEU A 499 -15.81 -7.57 21.09
C LEU A 499 -15.07 -6.25 20.81
N CYS A 500 -14.67 -6.00 19.56
CA CYS A 500 -14.04 -4.74 19.18
C CYS A 500 -14.95 -3.53 19.46
N GLY A 501 -16.25 -3.62 19.20
CA GLY A 501 -17.24 -2.59 19.55
C GLY A 501 -17.23 -2.25 21.04
N PHE A 502 -17.27 -3.25 21.91
CA PHE A 502 -17.12 -3.05 23.36
C PHE A 502 -15.77 -2.42 23.72
N GLY A 503 -14.68 -2.86 23.07
CA GLY A 503 -13.34 -2.30 23.27
C GLY A 503 -13.26 -0.80 22.93
N VAL A 504 -13.85 -0.38 21.81
CA VAL A 504 -13.94 1.02 21.42
C VAL A 504 -14.76 1.82 22.45
N LEU A 505 -15.90 1.29 22.90
CA LEU A 505 -16.73 1.94 23.93
C LEU A 505 -15.95 2.12 25.24
N ILE A 506 -15.22 1.11 25.68
CA ILE A 506 -14.35 1.16 26.87
C ILE A 506 -13.27 2.24 26.71
N ILE A 507 -12.67 2.35 25.53
CA ILE A 507 -11.65 3.37 25.26
C ILE A 507 -12.26 4.77 25.31
N LEU A 508 -13.46 4.97 24.75
CA LEU A 508 -14.17 6.25 24.79
C LEU A 508 -14.50 6.65 26.23
N VAL A 509 -15.19 5.78 26.97
CA VAL A 509 -15.56 6.00 28.37
C VAL A 509 -14.29 6.21 29.23
N GLY A 510 -13.28 5.37 29.06
CA GLY A 510 -12.00 5.49 29.76
C GLY A 510 -11.28 6.80 29.48
N SER A 511 -11.37 7.34 28.27
CA SER A 511 -10.75 8.61 27.88
C SER A 511 -11.41 9.84 28.52
N LEU A 512 -12.67 9.71 28.91
CA LEU A 512 -13.46 10.75 29.57
C LEU A 512 -13.38 10.65 31.10
N PHE A 513 -13.48 9.44 31.65
CA PHE A 513 -13.75 9.23 33.07
C PHE A 513 -12.61 8.55 33.86
N SER A 514 -11.68 7.83 33.21
CA SER A 514 -10.65 7.07 33.93
C SER A 514 -9.55 7.98 34.49
N LYS A 515 -9.60 8.30 35.78
CA LYS A 515 -8.54 9.05 36.46
C LYS A 515 -7.20 8.29 36.51
N ALA A 516 -7.24 6.96 36.65
CA ALA A 516 -6.05 6.14 36.88
C ALA A 516 -5.25 5.81 35.59
N GLN A 517 -5.90 5.81 34.42
CA GLN A 517 -5.30 5.37 33.15
C GLN A 517 -5.57 6.33 31.98
N LEU A 518 -5.97 7.57 32.27
CA LEU A 518 -6.37 8.58 31.28
C LEU A 518 -5.40 8.68 30.08
N LYS A 519 -4.09 8.70 30.33
CA LYS A 519 -3.05 8.82 29.28
C LYS A 519 -3.05 7.63 28.32
N ILE A 520 -3.35 6.41 28.81
CA ILE A 520 -3.41 5.20 27.99
C ILE A 520 -4.66 5.25 27.12
N PHE A 521 -5.84 5.47 27.71
CA PHE A 521 -7.09 5.51 26.96
C PHE A 521 -7.11 6.61 25.91
N ARG A 522 -6.69 7.84 26.26
CA ARG A 522 -6.57 8.93 25.28
C ARG A 522 -5.57 8.62 24.18
N GLY A 523 -4.50 7.89 24.50
CA GLY A 523 -3.53 7.46 23.50
C GLY A 523 -4.10 6.39 22.57
N LEU A 524 -4.87 5.44 23.07
CA LEU A 524 -5.58 4.46 22.25
C LEU A 524 -6.63 5.14 21.37
N LEU A 525 -7.42 6.06 21.92
CA LEU A 525 -8.43 6.82 21.19
C LEU A 525 -7.80 7.62 20.03
N LEU A 526 -6.67 8.28 20.28
CA LEU A 526 -5.94 9.03 19.26
C LEU A 526 -5.46 8.14 18.12
N LEU A 527 -4.94 6.95 18.43
CA LEU A 527 -4.53 5.97 17.41
C LEU A 527 -5.73 5.43 16.63
N LEU A 528 -6.83 5.09 17.32
CA LEU A 528 -8.07 4.63 16.66
C LEU A 528 -8.61 5.69 15.70
N LEU A 529 -8.66 6.95 16.12
CA LEU A 529 -9.11 8.06 15.27
C LEU A 529 -8.20 8.23 14.06
N GLY A 530 -6.88 8.26 14.25
CA GLY A 530 -5.93 8.42 13.15
C GLY A 530 -6.02 7.29 12.12
N LEU A 531 -6.10 6.03 12.58
CA LEU A 531 -6.23 4.87 11.71
C LEU A 531 -7.58 4.85 10.98
N THR A 532 -8.67 5.20 11.67
CA THR A 532 -10.01 5.26 11.06
C THR A 532 -10.07 6.33 9.97
N LEU A 533 -9.55 7.52 10.24
CA LEU A 533 -9.50 8.61 9.25
C LEU A 533 -8.61 8.24 8.05
N SER A 534 -7.46 7.59 8.29
CA SER A 534 -6.60 7.11 7.21
C SER A 534 -7.28 6.03 6.36
N TYR A 535 -8.01 5.10 6.98
CA TYR A 535 -8.82 4.11 6.26
C TYR A 535 -9.95 4.78 5.45
N LEU A 536 -10.60 5.81 6.00
CA LEU A 536 -11.63 6.57 5.29
C LEU A 536 -11.07 7.27 4.05
N ILE A 537 -9.92 7.94 4.16
CA ILE A 537 -9.24 8.55 3.01
C ILE A 537 -8.94 7.49 1.94
N PHE A 538 -8.41 6.35 2.35
CA PHE A 538 -8.08 5.24 1.45
C PHE A 538 -9.32 4.69 0.73
N ILE A 539 -10.37 4.32 1.47
CA ILE A 539 -11.55 3.70 0.88
C ILE A 539 -12.33 4.68 -0.01
N ILE A 540 -12.36 5.97 0.34
CA ILE A 540 -12.95 7.02 -0.51
C ILE A 540 -12.15 7.13 -1.81
N GLY A 541 -10.82 7.24 -1.73
CA GLY A 541 -9.97 7.39 -2.91
C GLY A 541 -10.08 6.21 -3.88
N VAL A 542 -10.06 4.97 -3.37
CA VAL A 542 -10.22 3.77 -4.21
C VAL A 542 -11.63 3.69 -4.79
N SER A 543 -12.67 3.96 -3.98
CA SER A 543 -14.06 3.90 -4.44
C SER A 543 -14.34 4.97 -5.50
N TRP A 544 -13.76 6.16 -5.34
CA TRP A 544 -13.80 7.23 -6.32
C TRP A 544 -13.24 6.75 -7.66
N PHE A 545 -11.99 6.28 -7.64
CA PHE A 545 -11.27 5.79 -8.82
C PHE A 545 -12.00 4.63 -9.52
N CYS A 546 -12.67 3.74 -8.79
CA CYS A 546 -13.30 2.56 -9.38
C CYS A 546 -14.75 2.78 -9.83
N SER A 547 -15.43 3.81 -9.33
CA SER A 547 -16.87 3.99 -9.50
C SER A 547 -17.34 4.28 -10.94
N TRP A 548 -16.41 4.52 -11.87
CA TRP A 548 -16.73 4.71 -13.29
C TRP A 548 -17.26 3.43 -13.96
N ALA A 549 -16.95 2.22 -13.47
CA ALA A 549 -17.51 0.97 -14.00
C ALA A 549 -18.30 0.18 -12.93
N PRO A 550 -19.56 0.56 -12.65
CA PRO A 550 -20.40 -0.12 -11.66
C PRO A 550 -20.53 -1.64 -11.84
N GLU A 551 -20.51 -2.12 -13.09
CA GLU A 551 -20.56 -3.54 -13.42
C GLU A 551 -19.31 -4.32 -12.97
N ARG A 552 -18.17 -3.65 -12.77
CA ARG A 552 -16.91 -4.25 -12.31
C ARG A 552 -16.68 -4.07 -10.81
N LYS A 553 -17.67 -3.58 -10.05
CA LYS A 553 -17.54 -3.21 -8.63
C LYS A 553 -16.86 -4.26 -7.77
N ASP A 554 -17.33 -5.50 -7.82
CA ASP A 554 -16.80 -6.57 -6.96
C ASP A 554 -15.35 -6.95 -7.35
N MET A 555 -15.03 -6.98 -8.64
CA MET A 555 -13.66 -7.20 -9.12
C MET A 555 -12.73 -6.08 -8.65
N PHE A 556 -13.14 -4.82 -8.84
CA PHE A 556 -12.33 -3.67 -8.45
C PHE A 556 -12.12 -3.57 -6.95
N MET A 557 -13.17 -3.76 -6.14
CA MET A 557 -13.01 -3.71 -4.69
C MET A 557 -12.13 -4.86 -4.19
N MET A 558 -12.28 -6.06 -4.75
CA MET A 558 -11.37 -7.17 -4.46
C MET A 558 -9.90 -6.83 -4.78
N ILE A 559 -9.63 -6.19 -5.92
CA ILE A 559 -8.26 -5.92 -6.39
C ILE A 559 -7.62 -4.73 -5.69
N TYR A 560 -8.37 -3.67 -5.37
CA TYR A 560 -7.77 -2.39 -4.95
C TYR A 560 -7.86 -2.09 -3.46
N THR A 561 -8.75 -2.75 -2.69
CA THR A 561 -8.99 -2.34 -1.28
C THR A 561 -8.21 -3.13 -0.22
N GLY A 562 -7.52 -4.22 -0.56
CA GLY A 562 -6.88 -5.12 0.42
C GLY A 562 -5.80 -4.45 1.29
N ALA A 563 -5.21 -3.33 0.85
CA ALA A 563 -4.32 -2.51 1.68
C ALA A 563 -4.98 -1.94 2.95
N GLY A 564 -6.32 -1.85 2.97
CA GLY A 564 -7.09 -1.40 4.12
C GLY A 564 -7.26 -2.47 5.22
N VAL A 565 -7.10 -3.75 4.90
CA VAL A 565 -7.20 -4.87 5.87
C VAL A 565 -6.24 -4.70 7.05
N PRO A 566 -4.91 -4.51 6.86
CA PRO A 566 -4.00 -4.34 8.00
C PRO A 566 -4.35 -3.11 8.86
N VAL A 567 -4.95 -2.05 8.30
CA VAL A 567 -5.38 -0.88 9.07
C VAL A 567 -6.58 -1.22 9.97
N ILE A 568 -7.59 -1.90 9.41
CA ILE A 568 -8.74 -2.42 10.18
C ILE A 568 -8.28 -3.36 11.28
N GLN A 569 -7.39 -4.30 10.96
CA GLN A 569 -6.86 -5.24 11.94
C GLN A 569 -6.07 -4.55 13.07
N TRP A 570 -5.39 -3.44 12.79
CA TRP A 570 -4.82 -2.59 13.84
C TRP A 570 -5.88 -1.94 14.72
N ILE A 571 -6.96 -1.41 14.13
CA ILE A 571 -8.10 -0.85 14.87
C ILE A 571 -8.71 -1.90 15.81
N GLU A 572 -8.95 -3.11 15.30
CA GLU A 572 -9.49 -4.24 16.05
C GLU A 572 -8.60 -4.65 17.23
N ILE A 573 -7.29 -4.79 16.99
CA ILE A 573 -6.34 -5.15 18.04
C ILE A 573 -6.21 -4.04 19.08
N LEU A 574 -6.22 -2.76 18.70
CA LEU A 574 -6.19 -1.65 19.64
C LEU A 574 -7.47 -1.59 20.49
N ALA A 575 -8.63 -1.87 19.88
CA ALA A 575 -9.90 -1.99 20.60
C ALA A 575 -9.84 -3.14 21.63
N PHE A 576 -9.33 -4.31 21.22
CA PHE A 576 -9.12 -5.45 22.12
C PHE A 576 -8.16 -5.12 23.27
N VAL A 577 -7.07 -4.39 22.99
CA VAL A 577 -6.15 -3.90 24.03
C VAL A 577 -6.88 -3.00 25.03
N GLY A 578 -7.85 -2.21 24.58
CA GLY A 578 -8.73 -1.40 25.44
C GLY A 578 -9.47 -2.23 26.49
N ILE A 579 -10.06 -3.36 26.08
CA ILE A 579 -10.74 -4.31 26.99
C ILE A 579 -9.76 -4.78 28.07
N LEU A 580 -8.55 -5.16 27.67
CA LEU A 580 -7.54 -5.70 28.58
C LEU A 580 -7.05 -4.68 29.63
N GLN A 581 -7.33 -3.39 29.46
CA GLN A 581 -7.00 -2.37 30.46
C GLN A 581 -8.01 -2.33 31.63
N LEU A 582 -9.25 -2.84 31.46
CA LEU A 582 -10.30 -2.79 32.50
C LEU A 582 -9.90 -3.46 33.84
N PRO A 583 -9.33 -4.69 33.88
CA PRO A 583 -9.03 -5.34 35.16
C PRO A 583 -7.95 -4.62 35.96
N ILE A 584 -7.09 -3.85 35.30
CA ILE A 584 -6.07 -3.02 35.95
C ILE A 584 -6.72 -1.82 36.67
N ILE A 585 -7.86 -1.34 36.16
CA ILE A 585 -8.70 -0.32 36.83
C ILE A 585 -9.32 -0.93 38.08
N ALA A 586 -9.97 -2.09 37.95
CA ALA A 586 -10.66 -2.76 39.07
C ALA A 586 -9.71 -3.09 40.24
N LYS A 587 -8.50 -3.62 39.95
CA LYS A 587 -7.48 -3.89 40.98
C LYS A 587 -6.91 -2.64 41.67
N ARG A 588 -7.04 -1.45 41.08
CA ARG A 588 -6.60 -0.19 41.69
C ARG A 588 -7.70 0.51 42.47
N ILE A 589 -8.97 0.30 42.10
CA ILE A 589 -10.12 0.76 42.87
C ILE A 589 -10.19 -0.02 44.19
N ASN A 590 -10.05 -1.36 44.16
CA ASN A 590 -10.05 -2.20 45.38
C ASN A 590 -8.80 -2.07 46.27
N LYS A 591 -7.85 -1.20 45.93
CA LYS A 591 -6.65 -0.90 46.74
C LYS A 591 -6.69 0.50 47.38
N LYS A 592 -7.77 1.25 47.14
CA LYS A 592 -8.16 2.43 47.90
C LYS A 592 -9.34 2.06 48.76
#